data_AF-A0A800AZ71-F1
#
_entry.id   AF-A0A800AZ71-F1
#
_cell.length_a   1.000
_cell.length_b   1.000
_cell.length_c   1.000
_cell.angle_alpha   90.00
_cell.angle_beta   90.00
_cell.angle_gamma   90.00
#
_symmetry.space_group_name_H-M   'P 1'
#
loop_
_entity.id
_entity.type
_entity.pdbx_description
1 polymer ?
#
loop_
_entity_poly.entity_id
_entity_poly.type
_entity_poly.pdbx_seq_one_letter_code
_entity_poly.pdbx_strand_id
1 'polypeptide(L)'
;MKKSILHILFLLIVGTLSAQEVGMLFDQANTSYREGNYQEALLKYHQIDSLGKHSADLYYNLGNTYYKLNQIGPSIYYFEKALVADSDHKDAKHNLVFAQRMTIDAFEELPKNIFQKFNEKVIYPTPYNTWAWVSVVLSFLIALFFLLYYFSNYSGRKRLFFT
;
A
#
# COMPACT_ATOMS: atom_id res chain seq x y z
N MET A 1 26.50 -12.11 38.22
CA MET A 1 25.06 -12.46 38.04
C MET A 1 24.11 -11.40 38.62
N LYS A 2 24.09 -11.12 39.95
CA LYS A 2 23.18 -10.10 40.53
C LYS A 2 23.29 -8.69 39.91
N LYS A 3 24.51 -8.21 39.64
CA LYS A 3 24.72 -6.90 38.98
C LYS A 3 24.18 -6.88 37.54
N SER A 4 24.38 -7.94 36.77
CA SER A 4 23.87 -8.05 35.38
C SER A 4 22.34 -8.06 35.32
N ILE A 5 21.67 -8.69 36.29
CA ILE A 5 20.20 -8.68 36.40
C ILE A 5 19.69 -7.25 36.66
N LEU A 6 20.37 -6.48 37.51
CA LEU A 6 19.99 -5.10 37.81
C LEU A 6 20.10 -4.18 36.57
N HIS A 7 21.13 -4.36 35.74
CA HIS A 7 21.30 -3.59 34.50
C HIS A 7 20.22 -3.94 33.47
N ILE A 8 19.85 -5.22 33.36
CA ILE A 8 18.75 -5.66 32.50
C ILE A 8 17.41 -5.07 32.99
N LEU A 9 17.16 -5.09 34.30
CA LEU A 9 15.96 -4.47 34.88
C LEU A 9 15.91 -2.97 34.62
N PHE A 10 17.04 -2.28 34.76
CA PHE A 10 17.13 -0.84 34.50
C PHE A 10 16.86 -0.52 33.02
N LEU A 11 17.46 -1.27 32.09
CA LEU A 11 17.21 -1.11 30.65
C LEU A 11 15.75 -1.36 30.28
N LEU A 12 15.10 -2.36 30.90
CA LEU A 12 13.67 -2.63 30.69
C LEU A 12 12.80 -1.48 31.17
N ILE A 13 13.07 -0.93 32.36
CA ILE A 13 12.31 0.20 32.91
C ILE A 13 12.44 1.44 32.02
N VAL A 14 13.66 1.78 31.58
CA VAL A 14 13.89 2.93 30.69
C VAL A 14 13.20 2.75 29.34
N GLY A 15 13.24 1.55 28.76
CA GLY A 15 12.53 1.23 27.53
C GLY A 15 11.01 1.40 27.65
N THR A 16 10.42 0.96 28.76
CA THR A 16 8.96 1.08 28.99
C THR A 16 8.50 2.52 29.19
N LEU A 17 9.29 3.37 29.87
CA LEU A 17 8.96 4.77 30.08
C LEU A 17 8.91 5.57 28.77
N SER A 18 9.88 5.35 27.87
CA SER A 18 9.89 5.98 26.55
C SER A 18 8.70 5.54 25.68
N ALA A 19 8.32 4.26 25.75
CA ALA A 19 7.14 3.77 25.03
C ALA A 19 5.84 4.37 25.58
N GLN A 20 5.74 4.56 26.90
CA GLN A 20 4.57 5.14 27.55
C GLN A 20 4.38 6.63 27.21
N GLU A 21 5.48 7.39 27.16
CA GLU A 21 5.46 8.81 26.74
C GLU A 21 4.92 8.97 25.32
N VAL A 22 5.39 8.15 24.38
CA VAL A 22 4.97 8.19 22.97
C VAL A 22 3.49 7.83 22.82
N GLY A 23 3.02 6.82 23.55
CA GLY A 23 1.59 6.46 23.57
C GLY A 23 0.72 7.61 24.06
N MET A 24 1.13 8.29 25.14
CA MET A 24 0.42 9.45 25.67
C MET A 24 0.37 10.60 24.66
N LEU A 25 1.48 10.90 23.98
CA LEU A 25 1.52 11.93 22.95
C LEU A 25 0.58 11.60 21.78
N PHE A 26 0.50 10.33 21.36
CA PHE A 26 -0.45 9.89 20.36
C PHE A 26 -1.89 10.13 20.78
N ASP A 27 -2.26 9.74 22.01
CA ASP A 27 -3.62 9.91 22.52
C ASP A 27 -4.01 11.39 22.60
N GLN A 28 -3.10 12.24 23.07
CA GLN A 28 -3.30 13.68 23.12
C GLN A 28 -3.43 14.29 21.71
N ALA A 29 -2.58 13.89 20.76
CA ALA A 29 -2.62 14.36 19.38
C ALA A 29 -3.94 13.95 18.69
N ASN A 30 -4.33 12.68 18.86
CA ASN A 30 -5.57 12.13 18.34
C ASN A 30 -6.79 12.85 18.94
N THR A 31 -6.73 13.22 20.23
CA THR A 31 -7.79 13.99 20.89
C THR A 31 -7.89 15.39 20.32
N SER A 32 -6.78 16.14 20.26
CA SER A 32 -6.75 17.46 19.62
C SER A 32 -7.25 17.41 18.18
N TYR A 33 -6.89 16.36 17.41
CA TYR A 33 -7.38 16.18 16.04
C TYR A 33 -8.91 15.99 15.99
N ARG A 34 -9.47 15.13 16.85
CA ARG A 34 -10.93 14.89 16.92
C ARG A 34 -11.71 16.14 17.34
N GLU A 35 -11.12 16.97 18.18
CA GLU A 35 -11.69 18.26 18.62
C GLU A 35 -11.58 19.37 17.57
N GLY A 36 -10.86 19.12 16.46
CA GLY A 36 -10.63 20.11 15.41
C GLY A 36 -9.45 21.06 15.69
N ASN A 37 -8.73 20.83 16.79
CA ASN A 37 -7.53 21.57 17.18
C ASN A 37 -6.30 21.07 16.40
N TYR A 38 -6.33 21.22 15.06
CA TYR A 38 -5.37 20.59 14.17
C TYR A 38 -3.93 21.10 14.35
N GLN A 39 -3.72 22.37 14.66
CA GLN A 39 -2.39 22.91 14.95
C GLN A 39 -1.77 22.25 16.19
N GLU A 40 -2.57 22.01 17.23
CA GLU A 40 -2.10 21.36 18.45
C GLU A 40 -1.82 19.87 18.20
N ALA A 41 -2.69 19.19 17.45
CA ALA A 41 -2.45 17.82 17.02
C ALA A 41 -1.13 17.71 16.24
N LEU A 42 -0.89 18.65 15.32
CA LEU A 42 0.31 18.71 14.51
C LEU A 42 1.57 18.85 15.37
N LEU A 43 1.55 19.74 16.37
CA LEU A 43 2.66 19.91 17.30
C LEU A 43 2.99 18.62 18.05
N LYS A 44 1.98 17.92 18.57
CA LYS A 44 2.17 16.68 19.32
C LYS A 44 2.66 15.53 18.43
N TYR A 45 2.14 15.40 17.21
CA TYR A 45 2.67 14.41 16.26
C TYR A 45 4.13 14.70 15.89
N HIS A 46 4.52 15.96 15.71
CA HIS A 46 5.92 16.32 15.47
C HIS A 46 6.82 16.05 16.67
N GLN A 47 6.31 16.18 17.90
CA GLN A 47 7.06 15.75 19.08
C GLN A 47 7.38 14.25 19.01
N ILE A 48 6.42 13.41 18.61
CA ILE A 48 6.65 11.98 18.40
C ILE A 48 7.71 11.73 17.32
N ASP A 49 7.65 12.44 16.19
CA ASP A 49 8.64 12.30 15.11
C ASP A 49 10.04 12.72 15.58
N SER A 50 10.15 13.80 16.37
CA SER A 50 11.41 14.28 16.94
C SER A 50 12.02 13.33 17.98
N LEU A 51 11.22 12.48 18.61
CA LEU A 51 11.69 11.38 19.46
C LEU A 51 12.25 10.20 18.64
N GLY A 52 12.32 10.34 17.31
CA GLY A 52 12.80 9.31 16.39
C GLY A 52 11.85 8.13 16.26
N LYS A 53 10.58 8.31 16.63
CA LYS A 53 9.55 7.28 16.50
C LYS A 53 8.85 7.47 15.17
N HIS A 54 9.06 6.51 14.28
CA HIS A 54 8.47 6.53 12.95
C HIS A 54 7.54 5.32 12.79
N SER A 55 6.33 5.57 12.29
CA SER A 55 5.38 4.52 11.95
C SER A 55 4.48 5.01 10.83
N ALA A 56 3.88 4.07 10.09
CA ALA A 56 2.91 4.41 9.07
C ALA A 56 1.72 5.20 9.67
N ASP A 57 1.25 4.82 10.87
CA ASP A 57 0.18 5.53 11.59
C ASP A 57 0.55 6.98 11.94
N LEU A 58 1.79 7.24 12.38
CA LEU A 58 2.23 8.60 12.68
C LEU A 58 2.16 9.48 11.44
N TYR A 59 2.73 8.98 10.34
CA TYR A 59 2.77 9.70 9.07
C TYR A 59 1.38 9.85 8.47
N TYR A 60 0.53 8.83 8.56
CA TYR A 60 -0.87 8.92 8.15
C TYR A 60 -1.62 10.02 8.92
N ASN A 61 -1.43 10.09 10.24
CA ASN A 61 -2.06 11.11 11.07
C ASN A 61 -1.51 12.52 10.82
N LEU A 62 -0.20 12.67 10.61
CA LEU A 62 0.40 13.93 10.15
C LEU A 62 -0.19 14.36 8.80
N GLY A 63 -0.28 13.44 7.84
CA GLY A 63 -0.88 13.67 6.52
C GLY A 63 -2.32 14.16 6.62
N ASN A 64 -3.14 13.49 7.44
CA ASN A 64 -4.52 13.90 7.72
C ASN A 64 -4.59 15.28 8.40
N THR A 65 -3.70 15.56 9.34
CA THR A 65 -3.68 16.84 10.05
C THR A 65 -3.33 17.98 9.11
N TYR A 66 -2.32 17.83 8.27
CA TYR A 66 -1.99 18.79 7.21
C TYR A 66 -3.12 18.96 6.19
N TYR A 67 -3.81 17.88 5.84
CA TYR A 67 -4.98 17.94 4.96
C TYR A 67 -6.07 18.83 5.55
N LYS A 68 -6.39 18.65 6.83
CA LYS A 68 -7.38 19.46 7.55
C LYS A 68 -6.97 20.93 7.70
N LEU A 69 -5.68 21.20 7.75
CA LEU A 69 -5.11 22.55 7.73
C LEU A 69 -5.06 23.17 6.33
N ASN A 70 -5.58 22.48 5.30
CA ASN A 70 -5.49 22.89 3.90
C ASN A 70 -4.05 23.06 3.39
N GLN A 71 -3.09 22.39 4.02
CA GLN A 71 -1.68 22.37 3.64
C GLN A 71 -1.41 21.11 2.81
N ILE A 72 -1.78 21.18 1.52
CA ILE A 72 -1.90 20.00 0.66
C ILE A 72 -0.54 19.38 0.33
N GLY A 73 0.49 20.18 0.07
CA GLY A 73 1.85 19.68 -0.20
C GLY A 73 2.40 18.81 0.95
N PRO A 74 2.45 19.33 2.19
CA PRO A 74 2.85 18.54 3.36
C PRO A 74 1.97 17.30 3.58
N SER A 75 0.66 17.40 3.33
CA SER A 75 -0.27 16.27 3.45
C SER A 75 0.13 15.11 2.53
N ILE A 76 0.37 15.40 1.25
CA ILE A 76 0.85 14.43 0.26
C ILE A 76 2.15 13.79 0.71
N TYR A 77 3.14 14.62 1.10
CA TYR A 77 4.44 14.14 1.58
C TYR A 77 4.33 13.13 2.73
N TYR A 78 3.48 13.40 3.71
CA TYR A 78 3.32 12.51 4.85
C TYR A 78 2.51 11.25 4.52
N PHE A 79 1.52 11.32 3.62
CA PHE A 79 0.87 10.10 3.11
C PHE A 79 1.84 9.22 2.32
N GLU A 80 2.72 9.80 1.51
CA GLU A 80 3.77 9.05 0.81
C GLU A 80 4.75 8.43 1.80
N LYS A 81 5.19 9.15 2.84
CA LYS A 81 5.99 8.56 3.93
C LYS A 81 5.28 7.39 4.62
N ALA A 82 3.97 7.48 4.84
CA ALA A 82 3.19 6.39 5.42
C ALA A 82 3.25 5.14 4.51
N LEU A 83 3.12 5.32 3.20
CA LEU A 83 3.20 4.23 2.21
C LEU A 83 4.61 3.68 2.00
N VAL A 84 5.66 4.46 2.28
CA VAL A 84 7.03 3.95 2.35
C VAL A 84 7.23 3.06 3.57
N ALA A 85 6.60 3.40 4.70
CA ALA A 85 6.67 2.60 5.94
C ALA A 85 5.78 1.34 5.88
N ASP A 86 4.60 1.45 5.27
CA ASP A 86 3.67 0.35 5.01
C ASP A 86 2.98 0.55 3.65
N SER A 87 3.45 -0.20 2.64
CA SER A 87 2.93 -0.10 1.28
C SER A 87 1.48 -0.56 1.13
N ASP A 88 0.95 -1.33 2.08
CA ASP A 88 -0.41 -1.87 2.07
C ASP A 88 -1.40 -1.02 2.89
N HIS A 89 -0.96 0.12 3.43
CA HIS A 89 -1.81 1.02 4.22
C HIS A 89 -2.93 1.64 3.37
N LYS A 90 -4.09 0.97 3.36
CA LYS A 90 -5.24 1.31 2.51
C LYS A 90 -5.74 2.74 2.70
N ASP A 91 -5.84 3.19 3.95
CA ASP A 91 -6.37 4.52 4.25
C ASP A 91 -5.41 5.64 3.80
N ALA A 92 -4.10 5.47 4.00
CA ALA A 92 -3.09 6.40 3.48
C ALA A 92 -3.13 6.49 1.95
N LYS A 93 -3.24 5.34 1.26
CA LYS A 93 -3.38 5.30 -0.20
C LYS A 93 -4.65 6.00 -0.68
N HIS A 94 -5.76 5.77 0.01
CA HIS A 94 -7.02 6.41 -0.31
C HIS A 94 -6.92 7.93 -0.11
N ASN A 95 -6.47 8.40 1.06
CA ASN A 95 -6.41 9.82 1.38
C ASN A 95 -5.36 10.59 0.55
N LEU A 96 -4.27 9.93 0.13
CA LEU A 96 -3.31 10.48 -0.82
C LEU A 96 -3.99 10.90 -2.13
N VAL A 97 -4.91 10.08 -2.66
CA VAL A 97 -5.66 10.41 -3.88
C VAL A 97 -6.53 11.66 -3.68
N PHE A 98 -7.15 11.84 -2.51
CA PHE A 98 -7.91 13.07 -2.22
C PHE A 98 -6.98 14.28 -2.12
N ALA A 99 -5.85 14.16 -1.43
CA ALA A 99 -4.87 15.23 -1.32
C ALA A 99 -4.33 15.65 -2.70
N GLN A 100 -3.97 14.69 -3.55
CA GLN A 100 -3.51 14.93 -4.92
C GLN A 100 -4.58 15.60 -5.79
N ARG A 101 -5.87 15.31 -5.60
CA ARG A 101 -6.95 15.99 -6.34
C ARG A 101 -7.16 17.45 -5.92
N MET A 102 -6.67 17.85 -4.75
CA MET A 102 -6.76 19.23 -4.28
C MET A 102 -5.54 20.08 -4.67
N THR A 103 -4.55 19.52 -5.38
CA THR A 103 -3.45 20.33 -5.92
C THR A 103 -3.96 21.20 -7.06
N ILE A 104 -3.39 22.42 -7.18
CA ILE A 104 -3.74 23.38 -8.24
C ILE A 104 -3.46 22.75 -9.62
N ASP A 105 -2.33 22.05 -9.73
CA ASP A 105 -2.02 21.16 -10.84
C ASP A 105 -2.59 19.78 -10.53
N ALA A 106 -3.91 19.62 -10.63
CA ALA A 106 -4.53 18.30 -10.56
C ALA A 106 -4.02 17.50 -11.76
N PHE A 107 -3.01 16.64 -11.54
CA PHE A 107 -2.60 15.66 -12.53
C PHE A 107 -3.78 14.69 -12.69
N GLU A 108 -4.65 14.94 -13.67
CA GLU A 108 -5.60 13.93 -14.10
C GLU A 108 -4.78 12.76 -14.62
N GLU A 109 -4.72 11.66 -13.86
CA GLU A 109 -4.23 10.41 -14.39
C GLU A 109 -5.05 10.11 -15.64
N LEU A 110 -4.39 10.20 -16.80
CA LEU A 110 -5.05 9.99 -18.09
C LEU A 110 -5.82 8.66 -18.02
N PRO A 111 -7.11 8.64 -18.41
CA PRO A 111 -7.92 7.45 -18.31
C PRO A 111 -7.21 6.30 -19.01
N LYS A 112 -6.82 5.29 -18.23
CA LYS A 112 -6.05 4.17 -18.77
C LYS A 112 -6.90 3.42 -19.78
N ASN A 113 -6.35 3.20 -20.97
CA ASN A 113 -7.03 2.42 -22.00
C ASN A 113 -7.10 0.94 -21.62
N ILE A 114 -7.87 0.16 -22.38
CA ILE A 114 -8.10 -1.27 -22.12
C ILE A 114 -6.78 -2.05 -22.06
N PHE A 115 -5.82 -1.71 -22.94
CA PHE A 115 -4.51 -2.36 -22.99
C PHE A 115 -3.64 -2.04 -21.77
N GLN A 116 -3.64 -0.81 -21.30
CA GLN A 116 -2.91 -0.40 -20.09
C GLN A 116 -3.48 -1.11 -18.85
N LYS A 117 -4.81 -1.19 -18.73
CA LYS A 117 -5.47 -1.94 -17.64
C LYS A 117 -5.15 -3.44 -17.71
N PHE A 118 -5.11 -4.02 -18.91
CA PHE A 118 -4.72 -5.42 -19.11
C PHE A 118 -3.25 -5.65 -18.71
N ASN A 119 -2.35 -4.77 -19.13
CA ASN A 119 -0.93 -4.88 -18.79
C ASN A 119 -0.69 -4.81 -17.27
N GLU A 120 -1.30 -3.84 -16.59
CA GLU A 120 -1.11 -3.68 -15.14
C GLU A 120 -1.67 -4.83 -14.32
N LYS A 121 -2.80 -5.41 -14.75
CA LYS A 121 -3.45 -6.50 -14.01
C LYS A 121 -2.93 -7.89 -14.36
N VAL A 122 -2.48 -8.10 -15.60
CA VAL A 122 -2.15 -9.42 -16.14
C VAL A 122 -0.67 -9.54 -16.47
N ILE A 123 -0.08 -8.57 -17.17
CA ILE A 123 1.29 -8.69 -17.68
C ILE A 123 2.33 -8.36 -16.59
N TYR A 124 2.21 -7.22 -15.91
CA TYR A 124 3.22 -6.77 -14.93
C TYR A 124 3.37 -7.67 -13.70
N PRO A 125 2.30 -8.20 -13.08
CA PRO A 125 2.45 -9.08 -11.93
C PRO A 125 2.87 -10.50 -12.32
N THR A 126 2.81 -10.88 -13.61
CA THR A 126 3.16 -12.23 -14.05
C THR A 126 4.64 -12.32 -14.47
N PRO A 127 5.41 -13.29 -13.93
CA PRO A 127 6.78 -13.51 -14.36
C PRO A 127 6.86 -13.91 -15.84
N TYR A 128 7.94 -13.52 -16.53
CA TYR A 128 8.17 -13.85 -17.94
C TYR A 128 8.08 -15.36 -18.24
N ASN A 129 8.60 -16.19 -17.34
CA ASN A 129 8.57 -17.66 -17.48
C ASN A 129 7.15 -18.23 -17.53
N THR A 130 6.15 -17.56 -16.93
CA THR A 130 4.75 -17.98 -17.00
C THR A 130 4.25 -17.99 -18.44
N TRP A 131 4.61 -16.97 -19.22
CA TRP A 131 4.24 -16.89 -20.64
C TRP A 131 4.93 -17.97 -21.47
N ALA A 132 6.18 -18.30 -21.16
CA ALA A 132 6.89 -19.40 -21.82
C ALA A 132 6.18 -20.74 -21.58
N TRP A 133 5.81 -21.05 -20.33
CA TRP A 133 5.05 -22.26 -20.01
C TRP A 133 3.66 -22.28 -20.66
N VAL A 134 2.94 -21.15 -20.63
CA VAL A 134 1.65 -21.01 -21.30
C VAL A 134 1.79 -21.30 -22.80
N SER A 135 2.80 -20.76 -23.48
CA SER A 135 3.05 -21.02 -24.89
C SER A 135 3.35 -22.50 -25.19
N VAL A 136 4.16 -23.17 -24.34
CA VAL A 136 4.45 -24.59 -24.49
C VAL A 136 3.19 -25.44 -24.29
N VAL A 137 2.41 -25.19 -23.24
CA VAL A 137 1.16 -25.91 -22.99
C VAL A 137 0.16 -25.69 -24.12
N LEU A 138 0.03 -24.45 -24.60
CA LEU A 138 -0.87 -24.11 -25.69
C LEU A 138 -0.48 -24.82 -26.99
N SER A 139 0.81 -24.95 -27.31
CA SER A 139 1.25 -25.64 -28.53
C SER A 139 0.93 -27.14 -28.50
N PHE A 140 1.12 -27.79 -27.34
CA PHE A 140 0.69 -29.18 -27.14
C PHE A 140 -0.83 -29.33 -27.19
N LEU A 141 -1.60 -28.40 -26.62
CA LEU A 141 -3.06 -28.41 -26.70
C LEU A 141 -3.54 -28.25 -28.14
N ILE A 142 -2.95 -27.35 -28.92
CA ILE A 142 -3.26 -27.17 -30.34
C ILE A 142 -2.94 -28.44 -31.12
N ALA A 143 -1.76 -29.04 -30.90
CA ALA A 143 -1.39 -30.30 -31.54
C ALA A 143 -2.36 -31.44 -31.17
N LEU A 144 -2.75 -31.53 -29.90
CA LEU A 144 -3.72 -32.51 -29.43
C LEU A 144 -5.08 -32.31 -30.08
N PHE A 145 -5.61 -31.09 -30.10
CA PHE A 145 -6.88 -30.80 -30.76
C PHE A 145 -6.83 -31.08 -32.27
N PHE A 146 -5.70 -30.77 -32.92
CA PHE A 146 -5.48 -31.11 -34.32
C PHE A 146 -5.53 -32.63 -34.56
N LEU A 147 -4.85 -33.42 -33.72
CA LEU A 147 -4.87 -34.88 -33.82
C LEU A 147 -6.26 -35.46 -33.54
N LEU A 148 -6.96 -34.98 -32.51
CA LEU A 148 -8.33 -35.38 -32.20
C LEU A 148 -9.29 -35.08 -33.36
N TYR A 149 -9.13 -33.93 -34.01
CA TYR A 149 -9.86 -33.58 -35.22
C TYR A 149 -9.51 -34.52 -36.39
N TYR A 150 -8.23 -34.73 -36.65
CA TYR A 150 -7.72 -35.54 -37.76
C TYR A 150 -8.23 -36.99 -37.68
N PHE A 151 -8.16 -37.60 -36.50
CA PHE A 151 -8.58 -38.99 -36.27
C PHE A 151 -10.09 -39.15 -35.97
N SER A 152 -10.86 -38.06 -35.90
CA SER A 152 -12.30 -38.16 -35.74
C SER A 152 -12.95 -38.70 -37.01
N ASN A 153 -13.66 -39.84 -36.91
CA ASN A 153 -14.34 -40.46 -38.05
C ASN A 153 -15.81 -40.03 -38.21
N TYR A 154 -16.36 -39.29 -37.23
CA TYR A 154 -17.76 -38.88 -37.22
C TYR A 154 -17.91 -37.39 -37.48
N SER A 155 -18.69 -37.02 -38.50
CA SER A 155 -18.93 -35.64 -38.90
C SER A 155 -19.47 -34.77 -37.75
N GLY A 156 -20.30 -35.33 -36.86
CA GLY A 156 -20.80 -34.62 -35.67
C GLY A 156 -19.71 -34.20 -34.69
N ARG A 157 -18.68 -35.03 -34.47
CA ARG A 157 -17.55 -34.70 -33.59
C ARG A 157 -16.61 -33.67 -34.20
N LYS A 158 -16.46 -33.64 -35.53
CA LYS A 158 -15.66 -32.62 -36.23
C LYS A 158 -16.26 -31.22 -36.11
N ARG A 159 -17.59 -31.09 -36.08
CA ARG A 159 -18.27 -29.79 -35.99
C ARG A 159 -17.94 -29.04 -34.71
N LEU A 160 -17.73 -29.74 -33.59
CA LEU A 160 -17.35 -29.14 -32.29
C LEU A 160 -16.03 -28.36 -32.34
N PHE A 161 -15.15 -28.62 -33.31
CA PHE A 161 -13.89 -27.88 -33.47
C PHE A 161 -14.04 -26.59 -34.30
N PHE A 162 -15.23 -26.35 -34.88
CA PHE A 162 -15.54 -25.19 -35.72
C PHE A 162 -16.83 -24.46 -35.27
N THR A 163 -17.36 -24.80 -34.09
CA THR A 163 -18.52 -24.13 -33.48
C THR A 163 -18.01 -23.26 -32.33
#